data_AF-A0A2M8PKR6-F1
#
_entry.id   AF-A0A2M8PKR6-F1
#
_cell.length_a   1.000
_cell.length_b   1.000
_cell.length_c   1.000
_cell.angle_alpha   90.00
_cell.angle_beta   90.00
_cell.angle_gamma   90.00
#
_symmetry.space_group_name_H-M   'P 1'
#
loop_
_entity.id
_entity.type
_entity.pdbx_description
1 polymer ?
#
loop_
_entity_poly.entity_id
_entity_poly.type
_entity_poly.pdbx_seq_one_letter_code
_entity_poly.pdbx_strand_id
1 'polypeptide(L)'
;TGPVAGECLALMDIDHLGLDDNDRRLLSTIIEKFNGGPVGLDTIGAAISEDSATIMDVYEPYLLQLGFLQRTPRGRIATHLAYEHLGIPYDGDDDEPQQPSLF
;
A
#
# COMPACT_ATOMS: atom_id res chain seq x y z
N THR A 1 27.35 -8.10 27.93
CA THR A 1 26.25 -8.39 26.97
C THR A 1 25.22 -7.29 27.15
N GLY A 2 25.31 -6.23 26.34
CA GLY A 2 24.53 -5.00 26.55
C GLY A 2 23.16 -5.08 25.85
N PRO A 3 22.04 -4.82 26.55
CA PRO A 3 20.71 -4.88 25.95
C PRO A 3 20.36 -3.52 25.33
N VAL A 4 21.01 -3.14 24.21
CA VAL A 4 20.79 -1.83 23.55
C VAL A 4 20.38 -1.99 22.08
N ALA A 5 19.97 -3.18 21.65
CA ALA A 5 19.55 -3.41 20.26
C ALA A 5 18.03 -3.26 20.03
N GLY A 6 17.22 -3.17 21.09
CA GLY A 6 15.75 -3.14 20.97
C GLY A 6 15.14 -1.76 20.70
N GLU A 7 15.77 -0.68 21.17
CA GLU A 7 15.21 0.68 21.09
C GLU A 7 15.68 1.49 19.87
N CYS A 8 16.66 1.00 19.10
CA CYS A 8 17.14 1.70 17.91
C CYS A 8 16.26 1.45 16.66
N LEU A 9 15.41 0.42 16.68
CA LEU A 9 14.53 0.07 15.56
C LEU A 9 13.21 0.84 15.54
N ALA A 10 12.89 1.60 16.60
CA ALA A 10 11.70 2.46 16.65
C ALA A 10 11.93 3.86 16.02
N LEU A 11 13.14 4.14 15.53
CA LEU A 11 13.54 5.44 14.98
C LEU A 11 13.79 5.43 13.47
N MET A 12 13.64 4.27 12.84
CA MET A 12 13.50 4.18 11.39
C MET A 12 12.02 3.89 11.20
N ASP A 13 11.31 4.78 10.52
CA ASP A 13 9.90 4.70 10.15
C ASP A 13 9.60 3.46 9.27
N ILE A 14 10.07 2.28 9.63
CA ILE A 14 9.78 1.02 8.96
C ILE A 14 8.57 0.48 9.70
N ASP A 15 7.43 0.42 9.02
CA ASP A 15 6.24 -0.19 9.59
C ASP A 15 6.53 -1.64 10.01
N HIS A 16 5.69 -2.24 10.86
CA HIS A 16 5.88 -3.64 11.28
C HIS A 16 6.00 -4.64 10.12
N LEU A 17 5.51 -4.24 8.93
CA LEU A 17 5.58 -4.99 7.69
C LEU A 17 6.82 -4.72 6.83
N GLY A 18 7.59 -3.66 7.08
CA GLY A 18 8.74 -3.31 6.23
C GLY A 18 8.47 -2.20 5.21
N LEU A 19 7.29 -1.60 5.22
CA LEU A 19 6.91 -0.51 4.30
C LEU A 19 7.69 0.76 4.63
N ASP A 20 8.19 1.41 3.59
CA ASP A 20 8.83 2.71 3.71
C ASP A 20 7.81 3.87 3.68
N ASP A 21 8.29 5.09 3.87
CA ASP A 21 7.43 6.28 3.83
C ASP A 21 6.80 6.52 2.45
N ASN A 22 7.47 6.10 1.37
CA ASN A 22 6.99 6.30 0.01
C ASN A 22 5.86 5.32 -0.33
N ASP A 23 5.96 4.07 0.09
CA ASP A 23 4.93 3.04 0.02
C ASP A 23 3.67 3.51 0.74
N ARG A 24 3.82 4.00 1.98
CA ARG A 24 2.69 4.53 2.75
C ARG A 24 2.08 5.74 2.08
N ARG A 25 2.88 6.67 1.56
CA ARG A 25 2.40 7.83 0.79
C ARG A 25 1.67 7.40 -0.48
N LEU A 26 2.13 6.36 -1.16
CA LEU A 26 1.48 5.83 -2.35
C LEU A 26 0.10 5.28 -1.98
N LEU A 27 0.03 4.39 -0.98
CA LEU A 27 -1.22 3.79 -0.53
C LEU A 27 -2.19 4.86 0.01
N SER A 28 -1.73 5.78 0.86
CA SER A 28 -2.56 6.85 1.40
C SER A 28 -3.05 7.79 0.31
N THR A 29 -2.24 8.09 -0.71
CA THR A 29 -2.65 8.88 -1.86
C THR A 29 -3.77 8.21 -2.63
N ILE A 30 -3.68 6.90 -2.88
CA ILE A 30 -4.73 6.14 -3.57
C ILE A 30 -6.04 6.15 -2.76
N ILE A 31 -5.92 5.96 -1.45
CA ILE A 31 -7.05 5.88 -0.54
C ILE A 31 -7.71 7.25 -0.35
N GLU A 32 -6.95 8.27 0.05
CA GLU A 32 -7.49 9.59 0.40
C GLU A 32 -7.88 10.41 -0.83
N LYS A 33 -7.08 10.38 -1.91
CA LYS A 33 -7.36 11.20 -3.11
C LYS A 33 -8.27 10.51 -4.12
N PHE A 34 -8.20 9.19 -4.21
CA PHE A 34 -8.92 8.41 -5.23
C PHE A 34 -9.94 7.44 -4.65
N ASN A 35 -10.20 7.53 -3.33
CA ASN A 35 -11.17 6.70 -2.62
C ASN A 35 -10.99 5.20 -2.86
N GLY A 36 -9.73 4.75 -3.01
CA GLY A 36 -9.38 3.35 -3.24
C GLY A 36 -9.12 2.97 -4.69
N GLY A 37 -9.40 3.83 -5.67
CA GLY A 37 -9.09 3.63 -7.09
C GLY A 37 -10.33 3.38 -7.97
N PRO A 38 -10.17 2.97 -9.25
CA PRO A 38 -8.93 2.69 -9.98
C PRO A 38 -8.20 3.97 -10.45
N VAL A 39 -6.89 4.04 -10.19
CA VAL A 39 -6.05 5.19 -10.59
C VAL A 39 -4.88 4.79 -11.50
N GLY A 40 -4.51 5.66 -12.43
CA GLY A 40 -3.38 5.45 -13.33
C GLY A 40 -2.03 5.61 -12.62
N LEU A 41 -1.00 4.90 -13.10
CA LEU A 41 0.37 5.01 -12.57
C LEU A 41 0.90 6.43 -12.67
N ASP A 42 0.70 7.07 -13.82
CA ASP A 42 1.14 8.44 -14.06
C ASP A 42 0.52 9.43 -13.07
N THR A 43 -0.74 9.18 -12.70
CA THR A 43 -1.47 10.00 -11.73
C THR A 43 -0.96 9.79 -10.31
N ILE A 44 -0.66 8.53 -9.94
CA ILE A 44 -0.01 8.23 -8.65
C ILE A 44 1.36 8.90 -8.60
N GLY A 45 2.19 8.69 -9.62
CA GLY A 45 3.53 9.27 -9.71
C GLY A 45 3.53 10.79 -9.60
N ALA A 46 2.62 11.46 -10.32
CA ALA A 46 2.44 12.90 -10.21
C ALA A 46 2.02 13.35 -8.80
N ALA A 47 1.22 12.55 -8.09
CA ALA A 47 0.73 12.88 -6.76
C ALA A 47 1.78 12.71 -5.65
N ILE A 48 2.71 11.76 -5.78
CA ILE A 48 3.80 11.51 -4.82
C ILE A 48 5.17 12.05 -5.28
N SER A 49 5.21 12.73 -6.43
CA SER A 49 6.44 13.26 -7.07
C SER A 49 7.50 12.18 -7.35
N GLU A 50 7.04 11.00 -7.76
CA GLU A 50 7.87 9.84 -8.09
C GLU A 50 7.60 9.40 -9.54
N ASP A 51 8.59 8.75 -10.17
CA ASP A 51 8.41 8.27 -11.53
C ASP A 51 7.54 7.01 -11.59
N SER A 52 6.65 6.97 -12.58
CA SER A 52 5.76 5.83 -12.82
C SER A 52 6.51 4.51 -13.03
N ALA A 53 7.69 4.55 -13.64
CA ALA A 53 8.52 3.37 -13.83
C ALA A 53 9.12 2.90 -12.50
N THR A 54 9.60 3.83 -11.67
CA THR A 54 10.08 3.50 -10.32
C THR A 54 8.99 2.82 -9.51
N ILE A 55 7.77 3.38 -9.52
CA ILE A 55 6.60 2.77 -8.85
C ILE A 55 6.38 1.32 -9.34
N MET A 56 6.41 1.09 -10.64
CA MET A 56 6.19 -0.22 -11.23
C MET A 56 7.30 -1.24 -10.93
N ASP A 57 8.56 -0.79 -10.99
CA ASP A 57 9.73 -1.67 -10.95
C ASP A 57 10.22 -1.92 -9.52
N VAL A 58 9.99 -0.97 -8.61
CA VAL A 58 10.52 -0.99 -7.23
C VAL A 58 9.42 -1.25 -6.21
N TYR A 59 8.33 -0.49 -6.26
CA TYR A 59 7.33 -0.47 -5.17
C TYR A 59 6.19 -1.48 -5.40
N GLU A 60 5.61 -1.53 -6.60
CA GLU A 60 4.52 -2.44 -6.99
C GLU A 60 4.77 -3.91 -6.64
N PRO A 61 5.95 -4.51 -6.92
CA PRO A 61 6.18 -5.93 -6.67
C PRO A 61 5.95 -6.31 -5.20
N TYR A 62 6.38 -5.43 -4.29
CA TYR A 62 6.24 -5.63 -2.86
C TYR A 62 4.82 -5.41 -2.37
N LEU A 63 4.18 -4.31 -2.80
CA LEU A 63 2.79 -3.99 -2.43
C LEU A 63 1.78 -5.02 -2.97
N LEU A 64 2.02 -5.56 -4.16
CA LEU A 64 1.24 -6.66 -4.73
C LEU A 64 1.45 -7.96 -3.95
N GLN A 65 2.68 -8.27 -3.53
CA GLN A 65 2.98 -9.47 -2.75
C GLN A 65 2.34 -9.44 -1.36
N LEU A 66 2.30 -8.26 -0.72
CA LEU A 66 1.59 -8.05 0.55
C LEU A 66 0.06 -8.01 0.38
N GLY A 67 -0.43 -7.87 -0.85
CA GLY A 67 -1.85 -7.77 -1.15
C GLY A 67 -2.45 -6.40 -0.82
N PHE A 68 -1.64 -5.36 -0.62
CA PHE A 68 -2.09 -3.98 -0.39
C PHE A 68 -2.53 -3.27 -1.66
N LEU A 69 -1.95 -3.65 -2.78
CA LEU A 69 -2.28 -3.10 -4.09
C LEU A 69 -2.82 -4.20 -4.99
N GLN A 70 -3.77 -3.85 -5.86
CA GLN A 70 -4.26 -4.73 -6.90
C GLN A 70 -4.17 -4.06 -8.27
N ARG A 71 -3.65 -4.80 -9.25
CA ARG A 71 -3.57 -4.36 -10.64
C ARG A 71 -4.87 -4.68 -11.37
N THR A 72 -5.46 -3.67 -12.00
CA THR A 72 -6.64 -3.83 -12.86
C THR A 72 -6.37 -3.22 -14.25
N PRO A 73 -7.17 -3.56 -15.28
CA PRO A 73 -7.06 -2.94 -16.61
C PRO A 73 -7.29 -1.43 -16.59
N ARG A 74 -8.05 -0.93 -15.60
CA ARG A 74 -8.40 0.49 -15.45
C ARG A 74 -7.38 1.27 -14.62
N GLY A 75 -6.51 0.59 -13.87
CA GLY A 75 -5.57 1.23 -12.95
C GLY A 75 -5.23 0.38 -11.74
N ARG A 76 -4.75 1.03 -10.69
CA ARG A 76 -4.37 0.43 -9.42
C ARG A 76 -5.46 0.71 -8.41
N ILE A 77 -5.77 -0.31 -7.60
CA ILE A 77 -6.77 -0.24 -6.55
C ILE A 77 -6.08 -0.60 -5.24
N ALA A 78 -6.33 0.18 -4.19
CA ALA A 78 -5.91 -0.15 -2.84
C ALA A 78 -6.91 -1.14 -2.24
N THR A 79 -6.42 -2.24 -1.69
CA THR A 79 -7.27 -3.29 -1.09
C THR A 79 -7.61 -2.93 0.35
N HIS A 80 -8.60 -3.61 0.94
CA HIS A 80 -8.96 -3.46 2.36
C HIS A 80 -7.76 -3.59 3.31
N LEU A 81 -6.78 -4.45 3.00
CA LEU A 81 -5.56 -4.62 3.79
C LEU A 81 -4.76 -3.31 3.87
N ALA A 82 -4.71 -2.51 2.79
CA ALA A 82 -4.01 -1.23 2.79
C ALA A 82 -4.72 -0.21 3.69
N TYR A 83 -6.05 -0.24 3.73
CA TYR A 83 -6.85 0.60 4.62
C TYR A 83 -6.65 0.23 6.08
N GLU A 84 -6.71 -1.06 6.40
CA GLU A 84 -6.48 -1.57 7.76
C GLU A 84 -5.07 -1.22 8.24
N HIS A 85 -4.07 -1.41 7.37
CA HIS A 85 -2.69 -1.06 7.66
C HIS A 85 -2.48 0.42 7.97
N LEU A 86 -3.11 1.31 7.19
CA LEU A 86 -3.01 2.76 7.40
C LEU A 86 -3.95 3.27 8.51
N GLY A 87 -4.77 2.40 9.09
CA GLY A 87 -5.78 2.78 10.08
C GLY A 87 -6.87 3.69 9.51
N ILE A 88 -7.10 3.65 8.20
CA ILE A 88 -8.09 4.47 7.51
C ILE A 88 -9.40 3.66 7.44
N PRO A 89 -10.55 4.24 7.85
CA PRO A 89 -11.84 3.55 7.72
C PRO A 89 -12.12 3.27 6.24
N TYR A 90 -12.33 2.00 5.91
CA TYR A 90 -12.75 1.57 4.59
C TYR A 90 -14.27 1.68 4.49
N ASP A 91 -14.77 2.71 3.79
CA ASP A 91 -16.21 2.93 3.54
C ASP A 91 -16.71 2.18 2.29
N GLY A 92 -15.94 1.22 1.77
CA GLY A 92 -16.32 0.41 0.61
C GLY A 92 -17.30 -0.70 0.97
N ASP A 93 -18.59 -0.50 0.69
CA ASP A 93 -19.52 -1.60 0.46
C ASP A 93 -19.03 -2.45 -0.75
N ASP A 94 -19.08 -3.78 -0.65
CA ASP A 94 -19.20 -4.74 -1.79
C ASP A 94 -18.00 -5.34 -2.57
N ASP A 95 -16.78 -5.50 -2.05
CA ASP A 95 -15.80 -6.39 -2.74
C ASP A 95 -14.85 -7.15 -1.78
N GLU A 96 -15.42 -7.98 -0.91
CA GLU A 96 -14.72 -9.21 -0.52
C GLU A 96 -14.77 -10.15 -1.74
N PRO A 97 -13.65 -10.50 -2.39
CA PRO A 97 -13.59 -11.81 -3.00
C PRO A 97 -13.69 -12.78 -1.84
N GLN A 98 -14.91 -13.27 -1.56
CA GLN A 98 -15.12 -14.47 -0.76
C GLN A 98 -14.09 -15.48 -1.25
N GLN A 99 -12.99 -15.66 -0.53
CA GLN A 99 -12.14 -16.80 -0.78
C GLN A 99 -13.06 -17.98 -0.49
N PRO A 100 -13.44 -18.79 -1.50
CA PRO A 100 -14.14 -20.01 -1.18
C PRO A 100 -13.13 -20.81 -0.38
N SER A 101 -13.39 -20.97 0.91
CA SER A 101 -12.71 -21.93 1.76
C SER A 101 -12.81 -23.29 1.08
N LEU A 102 -11.79 -23.63 0.28
CA LEU A 102 -11.70 -24.90 -0.40
C LEU A 102 -10.88 -25.82 0.50
N PHE A 103 -11.64 -26.64 1.23
CA PHE A 103 -11.28 -27.82 2.04
C PHE A 103 -10.73 -27.58 3.45
#